data_AF-A0A699HZT3-F1
#
_entry.id   AF-A0A699HZT3-F1
#
_cell.length_a   1.000
_cell.length_b   1.000
_cell.length_c   1.000
_cell.angle_alpha   90.00
_cell.angle_beta   90.00
_cell.angle_gamma   90.00
#
_symmetry.space_group_name_H-M   'P 1'
#
loop_
_entity.id
_entity.type
_entity.pdbx_description
1 polymer ?
#
loop_
_entity_poly.entity_id
_entity_poly.type
_entity_poly.pdbx_seq_one_letter_code
_entity_poly.pdbx_strand_id
1 'polypeptide(L)' 'LVICVDNTTLVTERTCVYIAQAMAIALYCDEKIKAHPDNMVALVPMGPLQGSSYARPTRDLDEILFALKGLLY' A
#
# COMPACT_ATOMS: atom_id res chain seq x y z
N LEU A 1 -1.36 -10.60 -6.57
CA LEU A 1 -0.42 -9.47 -6.77
C LEU A 1 0.17 -9.09 -5.43
N VAL A 2 1.48 -8.91 -5.35
CA VAL A 2 2.16 -8.45 -4.14
C VAL A 2 2.79 -7.10 -4.44
N ILE A 3 2.52 -6.11 -3.60
CA ILE A 3 3.10 -4.77 -3.70
C ILE A 3 4.03 -4.59 -2.52
N CYS A 4 5.31 -4.36 -2.83
CA CYS A 4 6.32 -4.00 -1.84
C CYS A 4 6.30 -2.48 -1.65
N VAL A 5 5.99 -2.03 -0.44
CA VAL A 5 5.90 -0.61 -0.07
C VAL A 5 7.23 -0.16 0.51
N ASP A 6 7.88 0.83 -0.10
CA ASP A 6 9.14 1.37 0.41
C ASP A 6 8.87 2.21 1.68
N ASN A 7 9.48 1.75 2.78
CA ASN A 7 9.44 2.35 4.11
C ASN A 7 10.84 2.78 4.57
N THR A 8 11.73 3.11 3.64
CA THR A 8 13.02 3.73 3.98
C THR A 8 12.81 5.19 4.41
N THR A 9 13.71 5.71 5.24
CA THR A 9 13.67 7.11 5.69
C THR A 9 13.69 8.11 4.54
N LEU A 10 14.33 7.75 3.42
CA LEU A 10 14.34 8.53 2.18
C LEU A 10 12.93 8.79 1.62
N VAL A 11 12.02 7.84 1.82
CA VAL A 11 10.62 7.93 1.40
C VAL A 11 9.77 8.52 2.52
N THR A 12 9.89 8.01 3.75
CA THR A 12 8.98 8.37 4.85
C THR A 12 9.23 9.75 5.46
N GLU A 13 10.46 10.27 5.45
CA GLU A 13 10.76 11.63 5.91
C GLU A 13 10.33 12.70 4.90
N ARG A 14 10.03 12.29 3.66
CA ARG A 14 9.55 13.17 2.59
C ARG A 14 8.05 13.00 2.43
N THR A 15 7.29 13.74 3.25
CA THR A 15 5.82 13.66 3.31
C THR A 15 5.14 13.63 1.93
N CYS A 16 5.62 14.43 0.97
CA CYS A 16 5.08 14.44 -0.38
C CYS A 16 5.30 13.13 -1.15
N VAL A 17 6.47 12.51 -1.02
CA VAL A 17 6.81 11.24 -1.67
C VAL A 17 6.02 10.11 -1.03
N TYR A 18 5.92 10.12 0.29
CA TYR A 18 5.19 9.12 1.05
C TYR A 18 3.68 9.10 0.72
N ILE A 19 3.04 10.28 0.68
CA ILE A 19 1.64 10.42 0.27
C ILE A 19 1.46 10.04 -1.20
N ALA A 20 2.35 10.49 -2.09
CA ALA A 20 2.27 10.17 -3.51
C ALA A 20 2.38 8.65 -3.77
N GLN A 21 3.26 7.96 -3.04
CA GLN A 21 3.36 6.51 -3.08
C GLN A 21 2.05 5.85 -2.65
N ALA A 22 1.47 6.28 -1.52
CA ALA A 22 0.21 5.72 -1.03
C ALA A 22 -0.94 5.91 -2.03
N MET A 23 -1.06 7.09 -2.64
CA MET A 23 -2.07 7.37 -3.68
C MET A 23 -1.87 6.53 -4.93
N ALA A 24 -0.62 6.37 -5.39
CA ALA A 24 -0.30 5.57 -6.56
C ALA A 24 -0.63 4.08 -6.34
N ILE A 25 -0.31 3.56 -5.15
CA ILE A 25 -0.66 2.18 -4.78
C ILE A 25 -2.18 2.01 -4.74
N ALA A 26 -2.91 2.91 -4.08
CA ALA A 26 -4.37 2.85 -3.97
C ALA A 26 -5.03 2.79 -5.36
N LEU A 27 -4.63 3.68 -6.27
CA LEU A 27 -5.13 3.71 -7.65
C LEU A 27 -4.83 2.40 -8.38
N TYR A 28 -3.59 1.90 -8.27
CA TYR A 28 -3.21 0.65 -8.92
C TYR A 28 -3.98 -0.56 -8.39
N CYS A 29 -4.19 -0.65 -7.07
CA CYS A 29 -4.96 -1.72 -6.44
C CYS A 29 -6.41 -1.75 -6.95
N ASP A 30 -7.07 -0.58 -6.99
CA ASP A 30 -8.45 -0.44 -7.46
C ASP A 30 -8.61 -0.96 -8.91
N GLU A 31 -7.74 -0.51 -9.81
CA GLU A 31 -7.72 -0.95 -11.20
C GLU A 31 -7.47 -2.46 -11.33
N LYS A 32 -6.53 -3.01 -10.56
CA LYS A 32 -6.21 -4.44 -10.62
C LYS A 32 -7.32 -5.32 -10.06
N ILE A 33 -7.99 -4.92 -8.99
CA ILE A 33 -9.11 -5.69 -8.41
C ILE A 33 -10.32 -5.68 -9.34
N LYS A 34 -10.61 -4.53 -9.98
CA LYS A 34 -11.68 -4.40 -10.98
C LYS A 34 -11.43 -5.20 -12.25
N ALA A 35 -10.17 -5.36 -12.66
CA ALA A 35 -9.81 -6.04 -13.89
C ALA A 35 -10.15 -7.56 -13.91
N HIS A 36 -10.18 -8.23 -12.76
CA HIS A 36 -10.51 -9.66 -12.71
C HIS A 36 -11.09 -10.10 -11.34
N PRO A 37 -12.12 -10.97 -11.30
CA PRO A 37 -12.75 -11.44 -10.05
C PRO A 37 -11.86 -12.28 -9.13
N ASP A 38 -10.73 -12.78 -9.63
CA ASP A 38 -9.77 -13.56 -8.83
C ASP A 38 -8.53 -12.77 -8.41
N ASN A 39 -8.38 -11.53 -8.88
CA ASN A 39 -7.23 -10.71 -8.50
C ASN A 39 -7.29 -10.35 -7.03
N MET A 40 -6.25 -10.72 -6.28
CA MET A 40 -6.04 -10.30 -4.89
C MET A 40 -4.75 -9.48 -4.80
N VAL A 41 -4.72 -8.54 -3.86
CA VAL A 41 -3.57 -7.69 -3.58
C VAL A 41 -3.10 -7.93 -2.15
N ALA A 42 -1.79 -8.03 -1.97
CA ALA A 42 -1.13 -7.98 -0.66
C ALA A 42 -0.17 -6.80 -0.61
N LEU A 43 -0.06 -6.14 0.55
CA LEU A 43 0.91 -5.08 0.82
C LEU A 43 1.97 -5.60 1.78
N VAL A 44 3.24 -5.46 1.41
CA VAL A 44 4.38 -5.94 2.19
C VAL A 44 5.35 -4.77 2.37
N PRO A 45 5.89 -4.51 3.57
CA PRO A 45 6.89 -3.46 3.73
C PRO A 45 8.21 -3.88 3.12
N MET A 46 8.97 -2.90 2.65
CA MET A 46 10.41 -3.01 2.53
C MET A 46 11.06 -1.82 3.20
N GLY A 47 11.82 -2.07 4.27
CA GLY A 47 12.53 -1.02 4.98
C GLY A 47 12.65 -1.31 6.49
N PRO A 48 13.46 -0.51 7.20
CA PRO A 48 13.73 -0.72 8.62
C PRO A 48 12.59 -0.26 9.55
N LEU A 49 11.63 0.51 9.05
CA LEU A 49 10.48 0.99 9.81
C LEU A 49 9.52 -0.17 10.13
N GLN A 50 9.63 -0.70 11.34
CA GLN A 50 8.69 -1.67 11.90
C GLN A 50 7.45 -0.95 12.41
N GLY A 51 6.26 -1.46 12.06
CA GLY A 51 4.98 -1.00 12.64
C GLY A 51 3.89 -0.59 11.64
N SER A 52 4.13 -0.61 10.34
CA SER A 52 3.05 -0.36 9.37
C SER A 52 2.06 -1.53 9.34
N SER A 53 0.76 -1.23 9.31
CA SER A 53 -0.29 -2.22 9.09
C SER A 53 -0.15 -2.78 7.66
N TYR A 54 -0.05 -4.10 7.54
CA TYR A 54 0.08 -4.79 6.26
C TYR A 54 -1.20 -5.52 5.89
N ALA A 55 -1.57 -5.44 4.61
CA ALA A 55 -2.71 -6.18 4.07
C ALA A 55 -2.24 -7.55 3.59
N ARG A 56 -2.84 -8.62 4.14
CA ARG A 56 -2.75 -9.97 3.56
C ARG A 56 -3.39 -9.97 2.16
N PRO A 57 -3.18 -11.01 1.33
CA PRO A 57 -3.88 -11.10 0.05
C PRO A 57 -5.39 -10.92 0.23
N THR A 58 -5.91 -9.80 -0.27
CA THR A 58 -7.30 -9.38 -0.08
C THR A 58 -7.83 -8.73 -1.37
N ARG A 59 -9.16 -8.70 -1.48
CA ARG A 59 -9.90 -7.91 -2.48
C ARG A 59 -10.57 -6.69 -1.85
N ASP A 60 -10.53 -6.60 -0.52
CA ASP A 60 -11.17 -5.53 0.22
C ASP A 60 -10.35 -4.25 0.06
N LEU A 61 -10.90 -3.30 -0.71
CA LEU A 61 -10.27 -2.01 -0.93
C LEU A 61 -10.20 -1.19 0.36
N ASP A 62 -11.16 -1.34 1.28
CA ASP A 62 -11.14 -0.63 2.56
C ASP A 62 -10.01 -1.15 3.44
N GLU A 63 -9.73 -2.46 3.42
CA GLU A 63 -8.57 -3.06 4.11
C GLU A 63 -7.25 -2.54 3.53
N ILE A 64 -7.13 -2.47 2.20
CA ILE A 64 -5.95 -1.93 1.50
C ILE A 64 -5.76 -0.44 1.84
N LEU A 65 -6.83 0.36 1.74
CA LEU A 65 -6.78 1.79 2.06
C LEU A 65 -6.47 2.02 3.54
N PHE A 66 -7.00 1.20 4.45
CA PHE A 66 -6.68 1.27 5.86
C PHE A 66 -5.20 0.92 6.15
N ALA A 67 -4.65 -0.08 5.49
CA ALA A 67 -3.22 -0.38 5.56
C ALA A 67 -2.37 0.79 5.03
N LEU A 68 -2.82 1.47 3.98
CA LEU A 68 -2.19 2.67 3.44
C LEU A 68 -2.43 3.92 4.29
N LYS A 69 -3.44 3.98 5.18
CA LYS A 69 -3.67 5.12 6.08
C LYS A 69 -2.54 5.32 7.08
N GLY A 70 -1.86 4.24 7.47
CA GLY A 70 -0.59 4.34 8.21
C GLY A 70 0.51 5.09 7.43
N LEU A 71 0.30 5.33 6.14
CA LEU A 71 1.16 6.12 5.27
C LEU A 71 0.61 7.53 4.91
N LEU A 72 -0.65 7.82 5.24
CA LEU A 72 -1.35 9.06 4.84
C LEU A 72 -1.45 10.10 5.97
N TYR A 73 -1.09 9.71 7.20
CA TYR A 73 -1.16 10.53 8.42
C TYR A 73 0.12 10.42 9.24
#